data_AF-A0A3B9MVV1-F1
#
_entry.id   AF-A0A3B9MVV1-F1
#
_cell.length_a   1.000
_cell.length_b   1.000
_cell.length_c   1.000
_cell.angle_alpha   90.00
_cell.angle_beta   90.00
_cell.angle_gamma   90.00
#
_symmetry.space_group_name_H-M   'P 1'
#
loop_
_entity.id
_entity.type
_entity.pdbx_description
1 polymer ?
#
loop_
_entity_poly.entity_id
_entity_poly.type
_entity_poly.pdbx_seq_one_letter_code
_entity_poly.pdbx_strand_id
1 'polypeptide(L)' 'MDLNIVTIPGDGIGPEIVREAKKCITAVCKKTGHNVNFEDVLMGGASIDKYGIPLTDETIEKAKNADAVLMGSIGG' A
#
# COMPACT_ATOMS: atom_id res chain seq x y z
N MET A 1 8.54 -3.09 -17.46
CA MET A 1 7.08 -3.01 -17.22
C MET A 1 6.82 -1.80 -16.36
N ASP A 2 5.62 -1.25 -16.45
CA ASP A 2 5.11 -0.25 -15.53
C ASP A 2 4.21 -0.98 -14.52
N LEU A 3 4.59 -0.97 -13.24
CA LEU A 3 3.90 -1.66 -12.16
C LEU A 3 3.15 -0.64 -11.30
N ASN A 4 1.84 -0.77 -11.18
CA ASN A 4 1.01 0.03 -10.29
C ASN A 4 0.69 -0.79 -9.04
N ILE A 5 1.30 -0.43 -7.92
CA ILE A 5 1.15 -1.15 -6.65
C ILE A 5 0.38 -0.26 -5.67
N VAL A 6 -0.79 -0.72 -5.27
CA VAL A 6 -1.49 -0.11 -4.14
C VAL A 6 -0.78 -0.52 -2.85
N THR A 7 -0.53 0.42 -1.96
CA THR A 7 0.06 0.14 -0.66
C THR A 7 -0.90 0.49 0.45
N ILE A 8 -0.99 -0.42 1.42
CA ILE A 8 -1.80 -0.30 2.63
C ILE A 8 -0.81 -0.26 3.80
N PRO A 9 -0.36 0.94 4.23
CA PRO A 9 0.55 1.07 5.37
C PRO A 9 0.01 0.40 6.64
N GLY A 10 -1.30 0.54 6.87
CA GLY A 10 -1.98 -0.03 8.03
C GLY A 10 -1.61 0.67 9.34
N ASP A 11 -1.57 -0.11 10.41
CA ASP A 11 -1.50 0.34 11.79
C ASP A 11 -0.20 -0.10 12.49
N GLY A 12 0.08 0.47 13.66
CA GLY A 12 1.26 0.15 14.47
C GLY A 12 2.57 0.39 13.71
N ILE A 13 3.40 -0.65 13.58
CA ILE A 13 4.68 -0.58 12.85
C ILE A 13 4.52 -0.63 11.32
N GLY A 14 3.30 -0.87 10.82
CA GLY A 14 2.98 -1.05 9.41
C GLY A 14 3.52 0.07 8.50
N PRO A 15 3.27 1.36 8.80
CA PRO A 15 3.78 2.46 7.99
C PRO A 15 5.30 2.51 7.89
N GLU A 16 6.01 2.15 8.96
CA GLU A 16 7.48 2.15 8.98
C GLU A 16 8.04 1.06 8.07
N ILE A 17 7.52 -0.16 8.19
CA ILE A 17 8.01 -1.30 7.39
C ILE A 17 7.62 -1.18 5.91
N VAL A 18 6.42 -0.65 5.61
CA VAL A 18 5.98 -0.43 4.23
C VAL A 18 6.84 0.63 3.55
N ARG A 19 7.24 1.69 4.26
CA ARG A 19 8.18 2.70 3.74
C ARG A 19 9.51 2.07 3.32
N GLU A 20 10.07 1.17 4.15
CA GLU A 20 11.34 0.51 3.81
C GLU A 20 11.17 -0.52 2.67
N ALA A 21 10.04 -1.24 2.63
CA ALA A 21 9.72 -2.14 1.53
C ALA A 21 9.67 -1.41 0.17
N LYS A 22 9.05 -0.21 0.12
CA LYS A 22 9.02 0.63 -1.09
C LYS A 22 10.43 0.99 -1.59
N LYS A 23 11.39 1.22 -0.69
CA LYS A 23 12.79 1.49 -1.07
C LYS A 23 13.42 0.28 -1.75
N CYS A 24 13.24 -0.91 -1.17
CA CYS A 24 13.75 -2.16 -1.74
C CYS A 24 13.14 -2.44 -3.11
N ILE A 25 11.81 -2.31 -3.26
CA ILE A 25 11.11 -2.52 -4.53
C ILE A 25 11.60 -1.52 -5.58
N THR A 26 11.70 -0.24 -5.22
CA THR A 26 12.23 0.81 -6.12
C THR A 26 13.65 0.47 -6.60
N ALA A 27 14.53 0.02 -5.70
CA ALA A 27 15.89 -0.35 -6.04
C ALA A 27 15.94 -1.54 -7.02
N VAL A 28 15.09 -2.57 -6.81
CA VAL A 28 14.98 -3.72 -7.71
C VAL A 28 14.43 -3.31 -9.07
N CYS A 29 13.39 -2.48 -9.12
CA CYS A 29 12.80 -1.97 -10.36
C CYS A 29 13.84 -1.19 -11.17
N LYS A 30 14.59 -0.29 -10.51
CA LYS A 30 15.68 0.45 -11.14
C LYS A 30 16.76 -0.47 -11.72
N LYS A 31 17.14 -1.52 -11.00
CA LYS A 31 18.16 -2.49 -11.44
C LYS A 31 17.70 -3.35 -12.62
N THR A 32 16.41 -3.62 -12.73
CA THR A 32 15.83 -4.54 -13.72
C THR A 32 15.19 -3.82 -14.93
N GLY A 33 15.21 -2.49 -14.96
CA GLY A 33 14.59 -1.71 -16.04
C GLY A 33 13.07 -1.73 -15.98
N HIS A 34 12.49 -1.73 -14.78
CA HIS A 34 11.06 -1.60 -14.55
C HIS A 34 10.76 -0.26 -13.87
N ASN A 35 9.56 0.25 -14.11
CA ASN A 35 9.01 1.39 -13.39
C ASN A 35 8.00 0.89 -12.37
N VAL A 36 7.89 1.58 -11.25
CA VAL A 36 6.91 1.28 -10.22
C VAL A 36 6.27 2.56 -9.72
N ASN A 37 4.94 2.56 -9.64
CA ASN A 37 4.12 3.60 -9.05
C ASN A 37 3.46 3.03 -7.80
N PHE A 38 3.45 3.82 -6.73
CA PHE A 38 2.78 3.46 -5.49
C PHE A 38 1.59 4.38 -5.24
N GLU A 39 0.45 3.82 -4.88
CA GLU A 39 -0.71 4.57 -4.39
C GLU A 39 -1.05 4.13 -2.97
N ASP A 40 -1.06 5.08 -2.03
CA ASP A 40 -1.31 4.78 -0.62
C ASP A 40 -2.81 4.88 -0.32
N VAL A 41 -3.37 3.82 0.27
CA VAL A 41 -4.76 3.75 0.67
C VAL A 41 -4.87 3.30 2.13
N LEU A 42 -6.02 3.56 2.74
CA LEU A 42 -6.25 3.25 4.16
C LEU A 42 -7.08 1.98 4.33
N MET A 43 -6.71 1.22 5.36
CA MET A 43 -7.41 0.05 5.88
C MET A 43 -7.09 -0.07 7.37
N GLY A 44 -7.93 -0.78 8.13
CA GLY A 44 -7.67 -1.06 9.54
C GLY A 44 -8.06 0.10 10.46
N GLY A 45 -7.36 0.21 11.59
CA GLY A 45 -7.56 1.28 12.58
C GLY A 45 -7.47 2.66 11.95
N ALA A 46 -6.47 2.90 11.11
CA ALA A 46 -6.28 4.16 10.39
C ALA A 46 -7.47 4.53 9.48
N SER A 47 -8.17 3.54 8.91
CA SER A 47 -9.39 3.79 8.14
C SER A 47 -10.59 4.03 9.05
N ILE A 48 -10.70 3.30 10.17
CA ILE A 48 -11.76 3.52 11.17
C ILE A 48 -11.66 4.95 11.72
N ASP A 49 -10.47 5.39 12.12
CA ASP A 49 -10.24 6.71 12.70
C ASP A 49 -10.62 7.84 11.74
N LYS A 50 -10.39 7.64 10.42
CA LYS A 50 -10.65 8.66 9.41
C LYS A 50 -12.05 8.62 8.82
N TYR A 51 -12.59 7.44 8.58
CA TYR A 51 -13.82 7.23 7.80
C TYR A 51 -14.92 6.50 8.57
N GLY A 52 -14.66 6.06 9.80
CA GLY A 52 -15.61 5.29 10.62
C GLY A 52 -15.79 3.83 10.20
N ILE A 53 -15.09 3.37 9.16
CA ILE A 53 -15.16 2.00 8.64
C ILE A 53 -13.74 1.46 8.35
N PRO A 54 -13.50 0.16 8.54
CA PRO A 54 -12.15 -0.43 8.42
C PRO A 54 -11.65 -0.55 6.98
N LEU A 55 -12.53 -0.46 5.99
CA LEU A 55 -12.19 -0.57 4.58
C LEU A 55 -13.28 0.12 3.76
N THR A 56 -12.90 1.12 2.96
CA THR A 56 -13.84 1.84 2.09
C THR A 56 -13.98 1.14 0.74
N ASP A 57 -15.13 1.31 0.08
CA ASP A 57 -15.33 0.82 -1.28
C ASP A 57 -14.31 1.43 -2.26
N GLU A 58 -13.93 2.70 -2.05
CA GLU A 58 -12.87 3.36 -2.84
C GLU A 58 -11.52 2.62 -2.72
N THR A 59 -11.12 2.21 -1.50
CA THR A 59 -9.90 1.42 -1.29
C THR A 59 -9.98 0.09 -2.03
N ILE A 60 -11.13 -0.59 -1.99
CA ILE A 60 -11.35 -1.87 -2.69
C ILE A 60 -11.21 -1.69 -4.20
N GLU A 61 -11.83 -0.65 -4.77
CA GLU A 61 -11.76 -0.39 -6.21
C GLU A 61 -10.34 -0.03 -6.65
N LYS A 62 -9.59 0.75 -5.87
CA LYS A 62 -8.17 1.01 -6.15
C LYS A 62 -7.34 -0.26 -6.12
N ALA A 63 -7.52 -1.11 -5.10
CA ALA A 63 -6.79 -2.37 -4.97
C ALA A 63 -7.08 -3.33 -6.13
N LYS A 64 -8.33 -3.41 -6.61
CA LYS A 64 -8.71 -4.24 -7.76
C LYS A 64 -8.13 -3.75 -9.09
N ASN A 65 -7.94 -2.45 -9.24
CA ASN A 65 -7.39 -1.83 -10.46
C ASN A 65 -5.85 -1.80 -10.47
N ALA A 66 -5.20 -2.20 -9.37
CA ALA A 66 -3.75 -2.29 -9.26
C ALA A 66 -3.23 -3.65 -9.76
N ASP A 67 -1.94 -3.68 -10.12
CA ASP A 67 -1.26 -4.95 -10.48
C ASP A 67 -0.98 -5.81 -9.24
N ALA A 68 -0.82 -5.16 -8.07
CA ALA A 68 -0.59 -5.82 -6.80
C ALA A 68 -0.93 -4.91 -5.60
N VAL A 69 -1.06 -5.53 -4.43
CA VAL A 69 -1.22 -4.85 -3.14
C VAL A 69 -0.04 -5.17 -2.23
N LEU A 70 0.61 -4.14 -1.69
CA LEU A 70 1.62 -4.25 -0.62
C LEU A 70 0.99 -3.83 0.71
N MET A 71 0.81 -4.78 1.61
CA MET A 71 0.10 -4.57 2.87
C MET A 71 1.04 -4.67 4.07
N GLY A 72 0.95 -3.71 4.99
CA GLY A 72 1.59 -3.72 6.29
C GLY A 72 0.81 -4.52 7.34
N SER A 73 0.93 -4.14 8.61
CA SER A 73 0.16 -4.71 9.70
C SER A 73 -1.19 -4.01 9.88
N ILE A 74 -2.23 -4.77 10.22
CA ILE A 74 -3.55 -4.22 10.58
C ILE A 74 -3.86 -4.61 12.02
N GLY A 75 -4.28 -3.65 12.82
CA GLY A 75 -4.59 -3.85 14.23
C GLY A 75 -4.52 -2.55 15.00
N GLY A 76 -5.61 -2.19 15.66
CA GLY A 76 -5.69 -1.08 16.60
C GLY A 76 -5.46 -1.54 18.04
#